data_AF-A0A533MNJ3-F1
#
_entry.id   AF-A0A533MNJ3-F1
#
_cell.length_a   1.000
_cell.length_b   1.000
_cell.length_c   1.000
_cell.angle_alpha   90.00
_cell.angle_beta   90.00
_cell.angle_gamma   90.00
#
_symmetry.space_group_name_H-M   'P 1'
#
loop_
_entity.id
_entity.type
_entity.pdbx_description
1 polymer ?
#
loop_
_entity_poly.entity_id
_entity_poly.type
_entity_poly.pdbx_seq_one_letter_code
_entity_poly.pdbx_strand_id
1 'polypeptide(L)' 'MHRTQFLVDTDVIINYLKGKENARDFLIDIIDERAVGFFSVITEAELVLATANEKHFKIFQEIKTEFIKEI' A
#
# COMPACT_ATOMS: atom_id res chain seq x y z
N MET A 1 12.49 -14.13 -16.55
CA MET A 1 11.56 -14.51 -15.46
C MET A 1 10.37 -13.57 -15.51
N HIS A 2 9.14 -14.09 -15.53
CA HIS A 2 7.96 -13.25 -15.29
C HIS A 2 7.85 -13.06 -13.78
N ARG A 3 7.89 -11.80 -13.30
CA ARG A 3 7.60 -11.48 -11.90
C ARG A 3 6.08 -11.42 -11.76
N THR A 4 5.54 -12.09 -10.74
CA THR A 4 4.12 -12.00 -10.41
C THR A 4 3.78 -10.55 -10.04
N GLN A 5 2.69 -10.06 -10.61
CA GLN A 5 2.20 -8.69 -10.43
C GLN A 5 0.90 -8.72 -9.64
N PHE A 6 0.79 -7.83 -8.64
CA PHE A 6 -0.39 -7.71 -7.79
C PHE A 6 -1.01 -6.33 -7.93
N LEU A 7 -2.32 -6.26 -8.10
CA LEU A 7 -3.08 -5.05 -7.82
C LEU A 7 -3.52 -5.10 -6.37
N VAL A 8 -3.04 -4.17 -5.56
CA VAL A 8 -3.26 -4.16 -4.11
C VAL A 8 -4.56 -3.41 -3.79
N ASP A 9 -5.47 -4.09 -3.13
CA ASP A 9 -6.75 -3.53 -2.67
C ASP A 9 -6.58 -2.69 -1.39
N THR A 10 -7.50 -1.76 -1.18
CA THR A 10 -7.49 -0.81 -0.06
C THR A 10 -7.48 -1.53 1.30
N ASP A 11 -8.23 -2.63 1.43
CA ASP A 11 -8.30 -3.40 2.68
C ASP A 11 -6.96 -3.99 3.11
N VAL A 12 -6.08 -4.34 2.17
CA VAL A 12 -4.74 -4.85 2.49
C VAL A 12 -3.92 -3.77 3.20
N ILE A 13 -4.01 -2.53 2.72
CA ILE A 13 -3.30 -1.37 3.27
C ILE A 13 -3.90 -0.98 4.61
N ILE A 14 -5.22 -0.98 4.74
CA ILE A 14 -5.90 -0.74 6.01
C ILE A 14 -5.47 -1.79 7.06
N ASN A 15 -5.37 -3.07 6.66
CA ASN A 15 -4.93 -4.13 7.57
C ASN A 15 -3.45 -4.00 7.96
N TYR A 16 -2.60 -3.55 7.03
CA TYR A 16 -1.21 -3.19 7.35
C TYR A 16 -1.13 -2.07 8.38
N LEU A 17 -1.89 -0.99 8.19
CA LEU A 17 -1.98 0.13 9.14
C LEU A 17 -2.51 -0.29 10.51
N LYS A 18 -3.38 -1.30 10.56
CA LYS A 18 -3.87 -1.92 11.81
C LYS A 18 -2.87 -2.90 12.44
N GLY A 19 -1.70 -3.13 11.83
CA GLY A 19 -0.66 -4.03 12.33
C GLY A 19 -0.97 -5.52 12.13
N LYS A 20 -1.75 -5.89 11.11
CA LYS A 20 -2.03 -7.30 10.78
C LYS A 20 -0.83 -7.94 10.09
N GLU A 21 -0.31 -9.02 10.68
CA GLU A 21 0.93 -9.69 10.24
C GLU A 21 0.88 -10.15 8.78
N ASN A 22 -0.21 -10.80 8.35
CA ASN A 22 -0.37 -11.26 6.97
C ASN A 22 -0.31 -10.13 5.93
N ALA A 23 -0.89 -8.97 6.23
CA ALA A 23 -0.84 -7.80 5.36
C ALA A 23 0.56 -7.18 5.36
N ARG A 24 1.23 -7.17 6.53
CA ARG A 24 2.60 -6.70 6.67
C ARG A 24 3.60 -7.55 5.89
N ASP A 25 3.54 -8.87 6.02
CA ASP A 25 4.46 -9.77 5.32
C ASP A 25 4.28 -9.65 3.80
N PHE A 26 3.02 -9.61 3.33
CA PHE A 26 2.71 -9.41 1.91
C PHE A 26 3.26 -8.08 1.36
N LEU A 27 3.08 -6.99 2.10
CA LEU A 27 3.55 -5.67 1.69
C LEU A 27 5.09 -5.56 1.75
N ILE A 28 5.74 -6.17 2.74
CA ILE A 28 7.21 -6.23 2.82
C ILE A 28 7.79 -6.97 1.61
N ASP A 29 7.15 -8.06 1.13
CA ASP A 29 7.59 -8.74 -0.09
C ASP A 29 7.56 -7.82 -1.33
N ILE A 30 6.64 -6.85 -1.37
CA ILE A 30 6.58 -5.84 -2.43
C ILE A 30 7.68 -4.77 -2.24
N ILE A 31 7.90 -4.30 -1.01
CA ILE A 31 8.97 -3.30 -0.69
C ILE A 31 10.35 -3.86 -1.03
N ASP A 32 10.61 -5.12 -0.66
CA ASP A 32 11.88 -5.81 -0.89
C ASP A 32 12.08 -6.22 -2.37
N GLU A 33 11.21 -5.77 -3.27
CA GLU A 33 11.21 -6.08 -4.70
C GLU A 33 11.15 -7.59 -5.01
N ARG A 34 10.66 -8.40 -4.05
CA ARG A 34 10.41 -9.84 -4.24
C ARG A 34 9.13 -10.07 -5.06
N ALA A 35 8.21 -9.12 -5.03
CA ALA A 35 7.03 -9.03 -5.89
C ALA A 35 6.88 -7.62 -6.50
N VAL A 36 5.98 -7.46 -7.48
CA VAL A 36 5.61 -6.14 -8.02
C VAL A 36 4.18 -5.84 -7.61
N GLY A 37 3.98 -4.74 -6.89
CA GLY A 37 2.67 -4.25 -6.48
C GLY A 37 2.28 -2.97 -7.22
N PHE A 38 1.00 -2.83 -7.52
CA PHE A 38 0.40 -1.62 -8.06
C PHE A 38 -0.79 -1.21 -7.19
N PHE A 39 -1.05 0.09 -7.12
CA PHE A 39 -2.27 0.63 -6.52
C PHE A 39 -3.09 1.32 -7.59
N SER A 40 -4.41 1.19 -7.50
CA SER A 40 -5.29 1.96 -8.37
C SER A 40 -5.43 3.39 -7.86
N VAL A 41 -5.77 4.32 -8.77
CA VAL A 41 -6.15 5.70 -8.38
C VAL A 41 -7.37 5.69 -7.44
N ILE A 42 -8.24 4.69 -7.56
CA ILE A 42 -9.39 4.52 -6.66
C ILE A 42 -8.92 4.15 -5.25
N THR A 43 -7.98 3.22 -5.13
CA THR A 43 -7.35 2.83 -3.85
C THR A 43 -6.71 4.03 -3.16
N GLU A 44 -6.00 4.88 -3.92
CA GLU A 44 -5.47 6.14 -3.39
C GLU A 44 -6.60 7.06 -2.88
N ALA A 45 -7.66 7.25 -3.66
CA ALA A 45 -8.80 8.08 -3.24
C ALA A 45 -9.48 7.56 -1.97
N GLU A 46 -9.69 6.24 -1.85
CA GLU A 46 -10.29 5.61 -0.67
C GLU A 46 -9.43 5.79 0.58
N LEU A 47 -8.11 5.68 0.46
CA LEU A 47 -7.19 5.90 1.57
C LEU A 47 -7.19 7.37 2.01
N VAL A 48 -7.18 8.31 1.06
CA VAL A 48 -7.32 9.74 1.38
C VAL A 48 -8.63 10.00 2.13
N LEU A 49 -9.75 9.42 1.67
CA LEU A 49 -11.05 9.54 2.35
C LEU A 49 -11.05 8.87 3.74
N ALA A 50 -10.30 7.79 3.94
CA ALA A 50 -10.14 7.13 5.22
C ALA A 50 -9.26 7.92 6.22
N THR A 51 -8.47 8.89 5.74
CA THR A 51 -7.64 9.72 6.62
C THR A 51 -8.48 10.78 7.33
N ALA A 52 -8.88 10.48 8.56
CA ALA A 52 -9.69 11.39 9.38
C ALA A 52 -8.97 12.69 9.82
N ASN A 53 -7.64 12.75 9.70
CA ASN A 53 -6.83 13.89 10.10
C ASN A 53 -5.49 13.94 9.34
N GLU A 54 -4.79 15.08 9.46
CA GLU A 54 -3.51 15.36 8.81
C GLU A 54 -2.40 14.37 9.18
N LYS A 55 -2.43 13.81 10.39
CA LYS A 55 -1.47 12.77 10.82
C LYS A 55 -1.64 11.48 10.01
N HIS A 56 -2.87 11.02 9.80
CA HIS A 56 -3.14 9.83 8.99
C HIS A 56 -2.81 10.08 7.52
N PHE A 57 -3.07 11.29 7.01
CA PHE A 57 -2.70 11.67 5.65
C PHE A 57 -1.18 11.62 5.44
N LYS A 58 -0.39 12.07 6.42
CA LYS A 58 1.07 12.02 6.33
C LYS A 58 1.62 10.58 6.30
N ILE A 59 1.07 9.69 7.13
CA ILE A 59 1.40 8.25 7.10
C ILE A 59 1.06 7.65 5.72
N PHE A 60 -0.07 8.04 5.13
CA PHE A 60 -0.43 7.61 3.78
C PHE A 60 0.61 8.08 2.74
N GLN A 61 1.07 9.34 2.80
CA GLN A 61 2.09 9.85 1.88
C GLN A 61 3.45 9.14 2.03
N GLU A 62 3.84 8.80 3.26
CA GLU A 62 5.04 8.00 3.54
C GLU A 62 4.93 6.61 2.89
N ILE A 63 3.80 5.93 3.08
CA ILE A 63 3.51 4.64 2.42
C ILE A 63 3.49 4.80 0.89
N LYS A 64 2.86 5.84 0.37
CA LYS A 64 2.84 6.09 -1.07
C LYS A 64 4.27 6.19 -1.64
N THR A 65 5.16 6.88 -0.94
CA THR A 65 6.56 7.07 -1.35
C THR A 65 7.36 5.77 -1.30
N GLU A 66 7.08 4.91 -0.32
CA GLU A 66 7.81 3.65 -0.10
C GLU A 66 7.32 2.52 -1.01
N PHE A 67 6.05 2.53 -1.40
CA PHE A 67 5.40 1.43 -2.13
C PHE A 67 5.03 1.75 -3.58
N ILE A 68 4.81 3.01 -3.95
CA ILE A 68 4.42 3.40 -5.31
C ILE A 68 5.62 4.06 -6.00
N LYS A 69 6.35 3.28 -6.79
CA LYS A 69 7.19 3.87 -7.85
C LYS A 69 6.24 4.34 -8.94
N GLU A 70 6.11 5.66 -9.12
CA GLU A 70 5.38 6.24 -10.25
C GLU A 70 5.89 5.62 -11.55
N ILE A 71 4.95 5.17 -12.40
CA ILE A 71 5.22 4.67 -13.75
C ILE A 71 5.15 5.86 -14.71
#